data_AF-A0A946GC52-F1
#
_entry.id   AF-A0A946GC52-F1
#
_cell.length_a   1.000
_cell.length_b   1.000
_cell.length_c   1.000
_cell.angle_alpha   90.00
_cell.angle_beta   90.00
_cell.angle_gamma   90.00
#
_symmetry.space_group_name_H-M   'P 1'
#
loop_
_entity.id
_entity.type
_entity.pdbx_description
1 polymer ?
#
loop_
_entity_poly.entity_id
_entity_poly.type
_entity_poly.pdbx_seq_one_letter_code
_entity_poly.pdbx_strand_id
1 'polypeptide(L)'
;MRTYVSKDGKKTFRGELIEYESSTRKAKMRIARGKVLTFPIEILSKQDQKYVEEQGPIVQAKKALSIDTKHYSKRTEKNKPAQGQWHFEKYDHNYIVTVENNRDEMLKDVTVEYLFFVERNRRQYQNKIEKISGSDTIDLVLSNGTETITTKSANLESWSDNPVMPSGGGGG
;
A
#
# COMPACT_ATOMS: atom_id res chain seq x y z
N MET A 1 -14.87 5.44 -12.92
CA MET A 1 -16.12 5.26 -13.68
C MET A 1 -16.31 6.44 -14.63
N ARG A 2 -16.54 6.20 -15.92
CA ARG A 2 -16.58 7.20 -17.01
C ARG A 2 -17.81 6.97 -17.90
N THR A 3 -18.27 8.01 -18.58
CA THR A 3 -19.31 7.91 -19.63
C THR A 3 -18.66 7.66 -20.98
N TYR A 4 -19.14 6.64 -21.69
CA TYR A 4 -18.73 6.28 -23.04
C TYR A 4 -19.88 6.54 -24.02
N VAL A 5 -19.52 6.85 -25.25
CA VAL A 5 -20.43 7.20 -26.34
C VAL A 5 -20.28 6.18 -27.46
N SER A 6 -21.38 5.77 -28.09
CA SER A 6 -21.35 4.89 -29.26
C SER A 6 -20.74 5.58 -30.48
N LYS A 7 -20.30 4.79 -31.47
CA LYS A 7 -19.70 5.26 -32.73
C LYS A 7 -20.57 6.28 -33.46
N ASP A 8 -21.89 6.14 -33.39
CA ASP A 8 -22.89 7.02 -34.02
C ASP A 8 -23.33 8.18 -33.13
N GLY A 9 -22.82 8.30 -31.89
CA GLY A 9 -23.19 9.35 -30.94
C GLY A 9 -24.56 9.19 -30.29
N LYS A 10 -25.36 8.19 -30.68
CA LYS A 10 -26.78 8.10 -30.27
C LYS A 10 -26.99 7.46 -28.91
N LYS A 11 -26.04 6.66 -28.43
CA LYS A 11 -26.13 5.94 -27.15
C LYS A 11 -24.94 6.30 -26.28
N THR A 12 -25.21 6.36 -24.98
CA THR A 12 -24.17 6.51 -23.98
C THR A 12 -24.38 5.48 -22.87
N PHE A 13 -23.30 5.11 -22.20
CA PHE A 13 -23.38 4.30 -20.99
C PHE A 13 -22.24 4.69 -20.04
N ARG A 14 -22.46 4.45 -18.74
CA ARG A 14 -21.43 4.63 -17.72
C ARG A 14 -20.78 3.30 -17.41
N GLY A 15 -19.45 3.26 -17.43
CA GLY A 15 -18.68 2.06 -17.15
C GLY A 15 -17.30 2.35 -16.57
N GLU A 16 -16.65 1.29 -16.12
CA GLU A 16 -15.25 1.26 -15.72
C GLU A 16 -14.52 0.27 -16.62
N LEU A 17 -13.43 0.70 -17.27
CA LEU A 17 -12.58 -0.20 -18.04
C LEU A 17 -11.86 -1.16 -17.07
N ILE A 18 -12.06 -2.46 -17.27
CA ILE A 18 -11.47 -3.52 -16.46
C ILE A 18 -10.32 -4.21 -17.20
N GLU A 19 -10.35 -4.23 -18.53
CA GLU A 19 -9.38 -4.93 -19.37
C GLU A 19 -9.48 -4.44 -20.80
N TYR A 20 -8.37 -4.45 -21.53
CA TYR A 20 -8.34 -4.22 -22.96
C TYR A 20 -7.38 -5.21 -23.60
N GLU A 21 -7.87 -5.97 -24.57
CA GLU A 21 -7.09 -6.91 -25.36
C GLU A 21 -6.74 -6.26 -26.71
N SER A 22 -5.49 -5.88 -26.90
CA SER A 22 -5.04 -5.16 -28.09
C SER A 22 -5.09 -6.02 -29.35
N SER A 23 -4.81 -7.33 -29.23
CA SER A 23 -4.80 -8.27 -30.35
C SER A 23 -6.16 -8.43 -31.02
N THR A 24 -7.24 -8.37 -30.22
CA THR A 24 -8.63 -8.52 -30.72
C THR A 24 -9.43 -7.23 -30.67
N ARG A 25 -8.81 -6.12 -30.23
CA ARG A 25 -9.43 -4.80 -30.03
C ARG A 25 -10.71 -4.86 -29.19
N LYS A 26 -10.72 -5.69 -28.14
CA LYS A 26 -11.87 -5.89 -27.25
C LYS A 26 -11.64 -5.26 -25.88
N ALA A 27 -12.63 -4.51 -25.40
CA ALA A 27 -12.65 -3.98 -24.05
C ALA A 27 -13.60 -4.78 -23.16
N LYS A 28 -13.19 -5.01 -21.92
CA LYS A 28 -14.01 -5.54 -20.84
C LYS A 28 -14.35 -4.41 -19.89
N MET A 29 -15.63 -4.11 -19.70
CA MET A 29 -16.09 -3.01 -18.85
C MET A 29 -17.06 -3.47 -17.78
N ARG A 30 -16.93 -2.88 -16.58
CA ARG A 30 -17.91 -3.00 -15.49
C ARG A 30 -18.93 -1.89 -15.68
N ILE A 31 -20.20 -2.24 -15.80
CA ILE A 31 -21.30 -1.29 -15.88
C ILE A 31 -22.13 -1.34 -14.59
N ALA A 32 -23.26 -0.63 -14.58
CA ALA A 32 -24.15 -0.57 -13.42
C ALA A 32 -24.52 -1.97 -12.87
N ARG A 33 -24.67 -2.06 -11.55
CA ARG A 33 -24.99 -3.30 -10.80
C ARG A 33 -23.91 -4.40 -10.94
N GLY A 34 -22.66 -4.02 -11.20
CA GLY A 34 -21.53 -4.94 -11.26
C GLY A 34 -21.49 -5.84 -12.51
N LYS A 35 -22.42 -5.67 -13.45
CA LYS A 35 -22.45 -6.44 -14.69
C LYS A 35 -21.19 -6.15 -15.50
N VAL A 36 -20.55 -7.20 -16.00
CA VAL A 36 -19.36 -7.10 -16.86
C VAL A 36 -19.76 -7.40 -18.30
N LEU A 37 -19.30 -6.57 -19.23
CA LEU A 37 -19.51 -6.73 -20.66
C LEU A 37 -18.17 -6.70 -21.39
N THR A 38 -18.04 -7.55 -22.41
CA THR A 38 -16.90 -7.54 -23.33
C THR A 38 -17.41 -7.20 -24.72
N PHE A 39 -16.78 -6.24 -25.39
CA PHE A 39 -17.19 -5.82 -26.74
C PHE A 39 -16.02 -5.20 -27.53
N PRO A 40 -16.10 -5.17 -28.87
CA PRO A 40 -15.11 -4.51 -29.72
C PRO A 40 -15.11 -2.99 -29.51
N ILE A 41 -13.95 -2.35 -29.38
CA ILE A 41 -13.89 -0.90 -29.10
C ILE A 41 -14.43 -0.05 -30.26
N GLU A 42 -14.51 -0.60 -31.47
CA GLU A 42 -15.02 0.06 -32.68
C GLU A 42 -16.47 0.52 -32.52
N ILE A 43 -17.23 -0.06 -31.59
CA ILE A 43 -18.60 0.37 -31.30
C ILE A 43 -18.64 1.69 -30.52
N LEU A 44 -17.51 2.13 -29.96
CA LEU A 44 -17.37 3.38 -29.23
C LEU A 44 -17.02 4.54 -30.16
N SER A 45 -17.17 5.77 -29.69
CA SER A 45 -16.67 6.97 -30.37
C SER A 45 -15.15 6.90 -30.56
N LYS A 46 -14.61 7.61 -31.56
CA LYS A 46 -13.15 7.64 -31.79
C LYS A 46 -12.37 8.14 -30.56
N GLN A 47 -12.93 9.10 -29.83
CA GLN A 47 -12.31 9.62 -28.60
C GLN A 47 -12.27 8.55 -27.51
N ASP A 48 -13.33 7.77 -27.38
CA ASP A 48 -13.41 6.68 -26.40
C ASP A 48 -12.55 5.49 -26.77
N GLN A 49 -12.40 5.18 -28.06
CA GLN A 49 -11.45 4.19 -28.55
C GLN A 49 -10.02 4.55 -28.12
N LYS A 50 -9.60 5.79 -28.40
CA LYS A 50 -8.27 6.29 -28.01
C LYS A 50 -8.04 6.19 -26.51
N TYR A 51 -9.04 6.58 -25.72
CA TYR A 51 -8.97 6.45 -24.26
C TYR A 51 -8.79 5.00 -23.80
N VAL A 52 -9.52 4.05 -24.39
CA VAL A 52 -9.39 2.63 -24.02
C VAL A 52 -8.03 2.07 -24.41
N GLU A 53 -7.51 2.44 -25.58
CA GLU A 53 -6.17 2.04 -26.03
C GLU A 53 -5.08 2.60 -25.10
N GLU A 54 -5.19 3.86 -24.67
CA GLU A 54 -4.25 4.50 -23.72
C GLU A 54 -4.33 3.90 -22.31
N GLN A 55 -5.54 3.60 -21.83
CA GLN A 55 -5.74 3.09 -20.46
C GLN A 55 -5.59 1.59 -20.32
N GLY A 56 -5.69 0.84 -21.42
CA GLY A 56 -5.60 -0.62 -21.42
C GLY A 56 -4.37 -1.16 -20.69
N PRO A 57 -3.16 -0.74 -21.08
CA PRO A 57 -1.92 -1.15 -20.40
C PRO A 57 -1.90 -0.79 -18.91
N ILE A 58 -2.42 0.39 -18.54
CA ILE A 58 -2.46 0.87 -17.16
C ILE A 58 -3.37 -0.02 -16.30
N VAL A 59 -4.55 -0.36 -16.80
CA VAL A 59 -5.51 -1.20 -16.09
C VAL A 59 -5.00 -2.64 -15.95
N GLN A 60 -4.31 -3.16 -16.98
CA GLN A 60 -3.65 -4.47 -16.90
C GLN A 60 -2.53 -4.45 -15.86
N ALA A 61 -1.66 -3.42 -15.88
CA ALA A 61 -0.60 -3.27 -14.90
C ALA A 61 -1.14 -3.21 -13.47
N LYS A 62 -2.20 -2.44 -13.24
CA LYS A 62 -2.83 -2.31 -11.91
C LYS A 62 -3.38 -3.63 -11.36
N LYS A 63 -3.88 -4.52 -12.21
CA LYS A 63 -4.43 -5.82 -11.78
C LYS A 63 -3.35 -6.84 -11.43
N ALA A 64 -2.24 -6.79 -12.15
CA ALA A 64 -1.16 -7.73 -11.99
C ALA A 64 -0.17 -7.33 -10.90
N LEU A 65 -0.15 -6.05 -10.52
CA LEU A 65 0.60 -5.55 -9.38
C LEU A 65 -0.10 -5.91 -8.07
N SER A 66 0.63 -6.60 -7.20
CA SER A 66 0.24 -6.86 -5.82
C SER A 66 1.22 -6.15 -4.88
N ILE A 67 0.68 -5.59 -3.79
CA ILE A 67 1.46 -4.92 -2.76
C ILE A 67 1.16 -5.60 -1.43
N ASP A 68 2.19 -6.16 -0.81
CA ASP A 68 2.13 -6.67 0.57
C ASP A 68 2.96 -5.79 1.50
N THR A 69 2.55 -5.71 2.75
CA THR A 69 3.27 -4.93 3.76
C THR A 69 3.47 -5.76 5.02
N LYS A 70 4.72 -5.90 5.43
CA LYS A 70 5.08 -6.60 6.66
C LYS A 70 5.63 -5.61 7.69
N HIS A 71 4.98 -5.53 8.84
CA HIS A 71 5.50 -4.77 9.98
C HIS A 71 6.80 -5.40 10.47
N TYR A 72 7.81 -4.56 10.68
CA TYR A 72 9.08 -4.94 11.25
C TYR A 72 9.39 -4.04 12.45
N SER A 73 9.92 -4.68 13.50
CA SER A 73 10.27 -4.04 14.77
C SER A 73 11.62 -4.56 15.21
N LYS A 74 12.55 -3.65 15.48
CA LYS A 74 13.89 -3.97 15.98
C LYS A 74 14.18 -3.16 17.22
N ARG A 75 14.50 -3.84 18.33
CA ARG A 75 14.96 -3.17 19.55
C ARG A 75 16.34 -2.56 19.29
N THR A 76 16.49 -1.27 19.58
CA THR A 76 17.72 -0.51 19.43
C THR A 76 18.39 -0.21 20.77
N GLU A 77 17.60 -0.07 21.84
CA GLU A 77 18.13 0.23 23.17
C GLU A 77 17.30 -0.43 24.26
N LYS A 78 17.94 -0.72 25.40
CA LYS A 78 17.31 -1.19 26.63
C LYS A 78 18.14 -0.70 27.82
N ASN A 79 17.51 -0.13 28.83
CA ASN A 79 18.20 0.12 30.10
C ASN A 79 18.12 -1.09 31.05
N LYS A 80 19.01 -1.09 32.04
CA LYS A 80 18.96 -1.98 33.20
C LYS A 80 18.76 -1.11 34.44
N PRO A 81 17.51 -0.77 34.78
CA PRO A 81 17.25 0.14 35.89
C PRO A 81 17.59 -0.51 37.24
N ALA A 82 18.06 0.31 38.19
CA ALA A 82 18.10 -0.07 39.60
C ALA A 82 16.67 -0.24 40.17
N GLN A 83 16.56 -0.83 41.36
CA GLN A 83 15.26 -1.00 42.03
C GLN A 83 14.58 0.37 42.23
N GLY A 84 13.31 0.47 41.83
CA GLY A 84 12.54 1.73 41.89
C GLY A 84 12.78 2.70 40.71
N GLN A 85 13.62 2.35 39.73
CA GLN A 85 13.77 3.13 38.50
C GLN A 85 12.96 2.51 37.34
N TRP A 86 12.53 3.38 36.41
CA TRP A 86 11.76 3.00 35.23
C TRP A 86 12.54 2.11 34.27
N HIS A 87 11.90 1.05 33.79
CA HIS A 87 12.39 0.24 32.68
C HIS A 87 11.99 0.89 31.35
N PHE A 88 12.92 0.96 30.40
CA PHE A 88 12.66 1.40 29.03
C PHE A 88 13.32 0.50 27.99
N GLU A 89 12.62 0.33 26.86
CA GLU A 89 13.15 -0.25 25.63
C GLU A 89 12.81 0.67 24.45
N LYS A 90 13.78 0.89 23.56
CA LYS A 90 13.58 1.66 22.33
C LYS A 90 13.54 0.72 21.13
N TYR A 91 12.66 1.01 20.19
CA TYR A 91 12.44 0.20 19.00
C TYR A 91 12.36 1.08 17.76
N ASP A 92 12.97 0.61 16.69
CA ASP A 92 12.73 1.11 15.35
C ASP A 92 11.62 0.26 14.74
N HIS A 93 10.50 0.91 14.40
CA HIS A 93 9.39 0.29 13.71
C HIS A 93 9.30 0.79 12.27
N ASN A 94 9.29 -0.11 11.30
CA ASN A 94 9.07 0.22 9.89
C ASN A 94 8.23 -0.88 9.21
N TYR A 95 8.00 -0.72 7.93
CA TYR A 95 7.35 -1.71 7.09
C TYR A 95 8.29 -2.11 5.97
N ILE A 96 8.35 -3.41 5.70
CA ILE A 96 8.87 -3.93 4.45
C ILE A 96 7.68 -3.94 3.48
N VAL A 97 7.80 -3.19 2.39
CA VAL A 97 6.81 -3.15 1.32
C VAL A 97 7.31 -4.05 0.21
N THR A 98 6.51 -5.05 -0.13
CA THR A 98 6.79 -6.02 -1.17
C THR A 98 5.93 -5.70 -2.39
N VAL A 99 6.59 -5.46 -3.52
CA VAL A 99 5.97 -5.22 -4.82
C VAL A 99 6.10 -6.49 -5.65
N GLU A 100 4.98 -7.12 -5.98
CA GLU A 100 4.93 -8.32 -6.80
C GLU A 100 4.35 -7.98 -8.18
N ASN A 101 5.06 -8.39 -9.22
CA ASN A 101 4.66 -8.21 -10.60
C ASN A 101 4.18 -9.54 -11.19
N ASN A 102 2.87 -9.77 -11.22
CA ASN A 102 2.27 -10.98 -11.81
C ASN A 102 2.11 -10.91 -13.33
N ARG A 103 2.84 -10.01 -14.02
CA ARG A 103 2.84 -9.90 -15.48
C ARG A 103 3.97 -10.74 -16.05
N ASP A 104 3.78 -11.17 -17.29
CA ASP A 104 4.85 -11.74 -18.13
C ASP A 104 5.80 -10.66 -18.71
N GLU A 105 5.57 -9.39 -18.39
CA GLU A 105 6.41 -8.25 -18.78
C GLU A 105 7.08 -7.62 -17.55
N MET A 106 8.31 -7.14 -17.73
CA MET A 106 9.02 -6.37 -16.69
C MET A 106 8.40 -4.98 -16.48
N LEU A 107 8.53 -4.45 -15.27
CA LEU A 107 8.20 -3.06 -14.94
C LEU A 107 9.49 -2.29 -14.67
N LYS A 108 9.58 -1.07 -15.18
CA LYS A 108 10.73 -0.18 -14.96
C LYS A 108 10.28 1.06 -14.21
N ASP A 109 11.19 1.64 -13.45
CA ASP A 109 11.00 2.93 -12.77
C ASP A 109 9.75 2.94 -11.89
N VAL A 110 9.61 1.93 -11.03
CA VAL A 110 8.44 1.78 -10.15
C VAL A 110 8.61 2.64 -8.91
N THR A 111 7.83 3.71 -8.82
CA THR A 111 7.78 4.56 -7.62
C THR A 111 6.78 4.02 -6.60
N VAL A 112 7.24 3.82 -5.37
CA VAL A 112 6.42 3.39 -4.24
C VAL A 112 6.32 4.53 -3.23
N GLU A 113 5.15 5.17 -3.18
CA GLU A 113 4.83 6.19 -2.19
C GLU A 113 4.10 5.56 -1.00
N TYR A 114 4.52 5.90 0.22
CA TYR A 114 3.94 5.35 1.43
C TYR A 114 3.63 6.42 2.47
N LEU A 115 2.61 6.14 3.29
CA LEU A 115 2.29 6.87 4.51
C LEU A 115 1.83 5.88 5.58
N PHE A 116 2.25 6.10 6.82
CA PHE A 116 1.73 5.37 7.97
C PHE A 116 1.62 6.29 9.18
N PHE A 117 0.79 5.88 10.14
CA PHE A 117 0.47 6.66 11.33
C PHE A 117 1.00 5.96 12.57
N VAL A 118 1.45 6.76 13.52
CA VAL A 118 2.02 6.32 14.79
C VAL A 118 1.32 7.04 15.92
N GLU A 119 0.84 6.27 16.89
CA GLU A 119 0.29 6.81 18.13
C GLU A 119 1.30 6.63 19.27
N ARG A 120 1.55 7.70 20.04
CA ARG A 120 2.47 7.67 21.19
C ARG A 120 1.69 7.82 22.50
N ASN A 121 1.60 6.75 23.28
CA ASN A 121 0.74 6.66 24.47
C ASN A 121 1.37 7.14 25.79
N ARG A 122 2.48 7.89 25.76
CA ARG A 122 3.10 8.45 26.98
C ARG A 122 2.32 9.69 27.44
N ARG A 123 2.19 9.91 28.76
CA ARG A 123 1.50 11.09 29.35
C ARG A 123 1.89 12.44 28.73
N GLN A 124 3.15 12.61 28.32
CA GLN A 124 3.63 13.86 27.68
C GLN A 124 3.23 14.03 26.20
N TYR A 125 2.72 12.96 25.56
CA TYR A 125 2.32 12.90 24.16
C TYR A 125 0.89 12.37 23.94
N GLN A 126 0.10 12.23 25.01
CA GLN A 126 -1.26 11.68 24.95
C GLN A 126 -2.05 12.34 23.81
N ASN A 127 -2.68 11.49 22.98
CA ASN A 127 -3.52 11.85 21.83
C ASN A 127 -2.79 12.46 20.63
N LYS A 128 -1.46 12.34 20.51
CA LYS A 128 -0.75 12.78 19.30
C LYS A 128 -0.56 11.61 18.32
N ILE A 129 -1.20 11.74 17.16
CA ILE A 129 -0.96 10.89 15.99
C ILE A 129 0.12 11.58 15.13
N GLU A 130 1.25 10.90 14.95
CA GLU A 130 2.32 11.31 14.06
C GLU A 130 2.11 10.65 12.69
N LYS A 131 2.29 11.42 11.61
CA LYS A 131 2.24 10.93 10.22
C LYS A 131 3.66 10.83 9.70
N ILE A 132 4.03 9.65 9.20
CA ILE A 132 5.31 9.42 8.52
C ILE A 132 5.03 9.07 7.07
N SER A 133 5.71 9.76 6.15
CA SER A 133 5.61 9.50 4.71
C SER A 133 6.95 9.52 4.02
N GLY A 134 7.02 8.84 2.89
CA GLY A 134 8.19 8.78 2.04
C GLY A 134 7.86 8.18 0.68
N SER A 135 8.90 8.12 -0.14
CA SER A 135 8.86 7.50 -1.45
C SER A 135 10.20 6.81 -1.68
N ASP A 136 10.18 5.72 -2.42
CA ASP A 136 11.36 5.02 -2.90
C ASP A 136 11.11 4.52 -4.32
N THR A 137 12.17 4.24 -5.06
CA THR A 137 12.11 3.82 -6.47
C THR A 137 12.74 2.46 -6.64
N ILE A 138 12.06 1.58 -7.38
CA ILE A 138 12.58 0.28 -7.80
C ILE A 138 12.85 0.38 -9.30
N ASP A 139 14.13 0.29 -9.68
CA ASP A 139 14.57 0.46 -11.07
C ASP A 139 13.93 -0.57 -12.01
N LEU A 140 13.80 -1.82 -11.54
CA LEU A 140 13.29 -2.93 -12.34
C LEU A 140 12.59 -3.96 -11.45
N VAL A 141 11.35 -4.30 -11.79
CA VAL A 141 10.67 -5.49 -11.26
C VAL A 141 10.51 -6.49 -12.41
N LEU A 142 11.17 -7.65 -12.29
CA LEU A 142 11.13 -8.69 -13.32
C LEU A 142 9.71 -9.22 -13.54
N SER A 143 9.47 -9.87 -14.69
CA SER A 143 8.21 -10.58 -14.91
C SER A 143 8.05 -11.71 -13.90
N ASN A 144 6.85 -11.87 -13.36
CA ASN A 144 6.55 -12.82 -12.26
C ASN A 144 7.51 -12.69 -11.07
N GLY A 145 8.07 -11.49 -10.89
CA GLY A 145 9.11 -11.17 -9.92
C GLY A 145 8.58 -10.41 -8.71
N THR A 146 9.46 -10.25 -7.72
CA THR A 146 9.15 -9.55 -6.48
C THR A 146 10.33 -8.70 -6.08
N GLU A 147 10.05 -7.47 -5.66
CA GLU A 147 11.04 -6.54 -5.13
C GLU A 147 10.55 -5.96 -3.80
N THR A 148 11.48 -5.49 -2.97
CA THR A 148 11.14 -4.95 -1.65
C THR A 148 11.80 -3.62 -1.39
N ILE A 149 11.06 -2.71 -0.75
CA ILE A 149 11.62 -1.50 -0.14
C ILE A 149 11.36 -1.52 1.37
N THR A 150 12.16 -0.77 2.11
CA THR A 150 11.94 -0.55 3.55
C THR A 150 11.52 0.88 3.79
N THR A 151 10.38 1.09 4.48
CA THR A 151 9.93 2.44 4.82
C THR A 151 10.88 3.10 5.82
N LYS A 152 10.79 4.43 5.94
CA LYS A 152 11.34 5.14 7.11
C LYS A 152 10.90 4.49 8.42
N SER A 153 11.79 4.53 9.41
CA SER A 153 11.52 4.02 10.75
C SER A 153 10.85 5.08 11.64
N ALA A 154 9.92 4.61 12.48
CA ALA A 154 9.40 5.31 13.63
C ALA A 154 10.09 4.81 14.90
N ASN A 155 10.77 5.70 15.61
CA ASN A 155 11.45 5.37 16.86
C ASN A 155 10.45 5.46 18.01
N LEU A 156 10.07 4.32 18.58
CA LEU A 156 9.12 4.21 19.69
C LEU A 156 9.80 3.71 20.95
N GLU A 157 9.23 4.08 22.09
CA GLU A 157 9.74 3.68 23.41
C GLU A 157 8.64 2.96 24.18
N SER A 158 8.98 1.81 24.74
CA SER A 158 8.15 1.10 25.71
C SER A 158 8.70 1.37 27.10
N TRP A 159 7.83 1.84 28.00
CA TRP A 159 8.17 2.14 29.39
C TRP A 159 7.32 1.26 30.31
N SER A 160 7.92 0.66 31.33
CA SER A 160 7.20 -0.10 32.35
C SER A 160 7.74 0.21 33.75
N ASP A 161 6.86 0.16 34.74
CA ASP A 161 7.25 0.22 36.14
C ASP A 161 8.17 -0.97 36.47
N ASN A 162 9.23 -0.72 37.24
CA ASN A 162 9.95 -1.77 37.92
C ASN A 162 9.36 -1.89 39.33
N PRO A 163 8.44 -2.84 39.59
CA PRO A 163 7.72 -2.87 40.86
C PRO A 163 8.70 -3.05 42.01
N VAL A 164 8.57 -2.21 43.03
CA VAL A 164 9.24 -2.43 44.31
C VAL A 164 8.60 -3.67 44.92
N MET A 165 9.30 -4.81 44.91
CA MET A 165 8.93 -5.92 45.79
C MET A 165 8.95 -5.38 47.22
N PRO A 166 7.83 -5.41 47.98
CA PRO A 166 7.89 -5.08 49.39
C PRO A 166 8.86 -6.06 50.04
N SER A 167 9.93 -5.54 50.65
CA SER A 167 10.77 -6.34 51.52
C SER A 167 9.89 -6.78 52.70
N GLY A 168 9.39 -8.00 52.64
CA GLY A 168 8.72 -8.66 53.75
C GLY A 168 9.74 -8.89 54.87
N GLY A 169 9.96 -7.86 55.68
CA GLY A 169 10.70 -7.91 56.94
C GLY A 169 9.74 -7.66 58.08
N GLY A 170 8.82 -8.61 58.29
CA GLY A 170 7.99 -8.68 59.49
C GLY A 170 8.48 -9.82 60.37
N GLY A 171 8.86 -9.52 61.60
CA GLY A 171 9.21 -10.50 62.62
C GLY A 171 10.17 -9.93 63.65
N GLY A 172 9.59 -9.22 64.63
CA GLY A 172 10.27 -8.88 65.88
C GLY A 172 10.28 -10.03 66.88
#